data_AF-A0A3D2MYY8-F1
#
_entry.id   AF-A0A3D2MYY8-F1
#
_cell.length_a   1.000
_cell.length_b   1.000
_cell.length_c   1.000
_cell.angle_alpha   90.00
_cell.angle_beta   90.00
_cell.angle_gamma   90.00
#
_symmetry.space_group_name_H-M   'P 1'
#
loop_
_entity.id
_entity.type
_entity.pdbx_description
1 polymer ?
#
loop_
_entity_poly.entity_id
_entity_poly.type
_entity_poly.pdbx_seq_one_letter_code
_entity_poly.pdbx_strand_id
1 'polypeptide(L)' 'MEDINLMINPIEGRLADLDERLFMPRELSWLSFNARVLQEAADESVPVIQRLRYLGIFS' A
#
# COMPACT_ATOMS: atom_id res chain seq x y z
N MET A 1 16.05 -19.76 -41.60
CA MET A 1 16.36 -18.44 -42.18
C MET A 1 15.02 -17.75 -42.33
N GLU A 2 14.58 -16.87 -41.45
CA GLU A 2 15.21 -16.13 -40.35
C GLU A 2 14.29 -16.13 -39.11
N ASP A 3 14.89 -15.72 -38.01
CA ASP A 3 14.53 -15.93 -36.61
C ASP A 3 13.11 -15.52 -36.19
N ILE A 4 12.28 -16.50 -35.80
CA ILE A 4 11.13 -16.30 -34.89
C ILE A 4 11.66 -16.25 -33.45
N ASN A 5 12.73 -15.47 -33.23
CA ASN A 5 13.15 -15.10 -31.89
C ASN A 5 12.46 -13.76 -31.61
N LEU A 6 11.13 -13.85 -31.38
CA LEU A 6 10.44 -12.89 -30.54
C LEU A 6 11.23 -12.88 -29.23
N MET A 7 12.17 -11.95 -29.11
CA MET A 7 12.70 -11.53 -27.83
C MET A 7 11.48 -11.16 -27.02
N ILE A 8 10.96 -12.12 -26.22
CA ILE A 8 10.04 -11.87 -25.13
C ILE A 8 10.69 -10.72 -24.39
N ASN A 9 10.09 -9.55 -24.53
CA ASN A 9 10.64 -8.37 -23.90
C ASN A 9 10.61 -8.67 -22.40
N PRO A 10 11.74 -8.62 -21.68
CA PRO A 10 11.76 -8.91 -20.25
C PRO A 10 10.90 -7.93 -19.43
N ILE A 11 10.33 -6.90 -20.06
CA ILE A 11 9.32 -6.01 -19.49
C ILE A 11 7.90 -6.62 -19.65
N GLU A 12 7.56 -7.21 -20.80
CA GLU A 12 6.23 -7.79 -21.05
C GLU A 12 5.94 -9.00 -20.15
N GLY A 13 6.95 -9.84 -19.88
CA GLY A 13 6.82 -10.96 -18.94
C GLY A 13 6.55 -10.53 -17.50
N ARG A 14 7.13 -9.42 -17.04
CA ARG A 14 6.93 -8.90 -15.67
C ARG A 14 5.55 -8.28 -15.43
N LEU A 15 4.83 -7.91 -16.49
CA LEU A 15 3.52 -7.27 -16.42
C LEU A 15 2.38 -8.31 -16.41
N ALA A 16 2.56 -9.47 -17.06
CA ALA A 16 1.58 -10.55 -17.08
C ALA A 16 1.42 -11.27 -15.72
N ASP A 17 2.38 -11.12 -14.83
CA ASP A 17 2.46 -11.80 -13.53
C ASP A 17 1.82 -10.99 -12.38
N LEU A 18 1.42 -9.74 -12.63
CA LEU A 18 0.81 -8.90 -11.62
C LEU A 18 -0.68 -9.22 -11.55
N ASP A 19 -1.02 -10.31 -10.86
CA ASP A 19 -2.39 -10.57 -10.45
C ASP A 19 -2.90 -9.33 -9.68
N GLU A 20 -3.82 -8.58 -10.28
CA GLU A 20 -4.37 -7.36 -9.70
C GLU A 20 -4.98 -7.59 -8.31
N ARG A 21 -5.35 -8.85 -7.98
CA ARG A 21 -5.82 -9.23 -6.64
C ARG A 21 -4.73 -9.19 -5.58
N LEU A 22 -3.45 -9.20 -5.96
CA LEU A 22 -2.30 -9.13 -5.06
C LEU A 22 -1.91 -7.69 -4.71
N PHE A 23 -2.47 -6.69 -5.40
CA PHE A 23 -2.14 -5.29 -5.20
C PHE A 23 -3.35 -4.49 -4.72
N MET A 24 -3.12 -3.62 -3.74
CA MET A 24 -4.12 -2.67 -3.27
C MET A 24 -3.87 -1.30 -3.91
N PRO A 25 -4.93 -0.55 -4.30
CA PRO A 25 -4.78 0.83 -4.72
C PRO A 25 -4.01 1.63 -3.65
N ARG A 26 -3.07 2.46 -4.09
CA ARG A 26 -2.18 3.22 -3.21
C ARG A 26 -2.98 4.11 -2.26
N GLU A 27 -4.01 4.77 -2.80
CA GLU A 27 -4.85 5.70 -2.07
C GLU A 27 -5.66 4.97 -0.99
N LEU A 28 -6.17 3.77 -1.29
CA LEU A 28 -6.86 2.93 -0.30
C LEU A 28 -5.90 2.41 0.77
N SER A 29 -4.68 2.06 0.38
CA SER A 29 -3.62 1.65 1.33
C SER A 29 -3.26 2.79 2.28
N TRP A 30 -3.18 4.02 1.75
CA TRP A 30 -2.93 5.23 2.53
C TRP A 30 -4.09 5.56 3.49
N LEU A 31 -5.33 5.48 3.02
CA LEU A 31 -6.51 5.64 3.88
C LEU A 31 -6.57 4.59 4.99
N SER A 32 -6.24 3.34 4.69
CA SER A 32 -6.17 2.25 5.67
C SER A 32 -5.07 2.47 6.72
N PHE A 33 -3.92 3.03 6.32
CA PHE A 33 -2.89 3.47 7.25
C PHE A 33 -3.41 4.57 8.19
N ASN A 34 -4.00 5.62 7.64
CA ASN A 34 -4.56 6.72 8.44
C ASN A 34 -5.68 6.27 9.38
N ALA A 35 -6.50 5.31 8.96
CA ALA A 35 -7.51 4.70 9.83
C ALA A 35 -6.89 4.01 11.06
N ARG A 36 -5.75 3.32 10.90
CA ARG A 36 -5.01 2.74 12.04
C ARG A 36 -4.41 3.79 12.95
N VAL A 37 -3.91 4.90 12.41
CA VAL A 37 -3.44 6.05 13.22
C VAL A 37 -4.57 6.60 14.11
N LEU A 38 -5.78 6.71 13.57
CA LEU A 38 -6.94 7.13 14.34
C LEU A 38 -7.40 6.11 15.39
N GLN A 39 -7.22 4.80 15.13
CA GLN A 39 -7.50 3.76 16.13
C GLN A 39 -6.61 3.94 17.36
N GLU A 40 -5.31 4.18 17.18
CA GLU A 40 -4.37 4.46 18.28
C GLU A 40 -4.72 5.76 19.04
N ALA A 41 -5.26 6.76 18.33
CA ALA A 41 -5.73 7.99 18.97
C ALA A 41 -7.01 7.79 19.81
N ALA A 42 -7.84 6.79 19.46
CA ALA A 42 -9.09 6.49 20.13
C ALA A 42 -8.96 5.49 21.29
N ASP A 43 -7.90 4.67 21.29
CA ASP A 43 -7.68 3.66 22.34
C ASP A 43 -7.41 4.29 23.71
N GLU A 44 -8.22 3.93 24.71
CA GLU A 44 -8.08 4.40 26.09
C GLU A 44 -6.90 3.77 26.84
N SER A 45 -6.35 2.66 26.34
CA SER A 45 -5.13 2.04 26.87
C SER A 45 -3.86 2.85 26.53
N VAL A 46 -3.94 3.69 25.50
CA VAL A 46 -2.85 4.58 25.08
C VAL A 46 -2.85 5.83 25.96
N PRO A 47 -1.70 6.22 26.57
CA PRO A 47 -1.61 7.43 27.38
C PRO A 47 -2.09 8.69 26.65
N VAL A 48 -2.83 9.56 27.34
CA VAL A 48 -3.55 10.70 26.74
C VAL A 48 -2.67 11.60 25.85
N ILE A 49 -1.41 11.84 26.25
CA ILE A 49 -0.47 12.65 25.45
C ILE A 49 -0.07 11.94 24.15
N GLN A 50 0.04 10.62 24.15
CA GLN A 50 0.37 9.85 22.96
C GLN A 50 -0.80 9.86 21.97
N ARG A 51 -2.04 9.76 22.45
CA ARG A 51 -3.24 9.89 21.61
C ARG A 51 -3.28 11.24 20.88
N LEU A 52 -2.94 12.34 21.58
CA LEU A 52 -2.84 13.67 20.96
C LEU A 52 -1.77 13.71 19.85
N ARG A 53 -0.64 13.01 20.04
CA ARG A 53 0.40 12.91 19.00
C ARG A 53 -0.10 12.14 17.78
N TYR A 54 -0.86 11.07 17.97
CA TYR A 54 -1.49 10.35 16.85
C TYR A 54 -2.46 11.23 16.06
N LEU A 55 -3.24 12.10 16.74
CA LEU A 55 -4.06 13.11 16.05
C LEU A 55 -3.22 14.10 15.22
N GLY A 56 -2.04 14.48 15.73
CA GLY A 56 -1.09 15.31 14.98
C GLY A 56 -0.46 14.59 13.77
N ILE A 57 -0.31 13.26 13.81
CA ILE A 57 0.21 12.45 12.69
C ILE A 57 -0.84 12.28 11.58
N PHE A 58 -2.12 12.22 11.94
CA PHE A 58 -3.21 12.09 10.96
C PHE A 58 -3.44 13.35 10.11
N SER A 59 -2.96 14.53 10.58
CA SER A 59 -3.18 15.84 9.94
C SER A 59 -2.39 16.05 8.65
#